data_AF-A0A973GAW7-F1
#
_entry.id   AF-A0A973GAW7-F1
#
_cell.length_a   1.000
_cell.length_b   1.000
_cell.length_c   1.000
_cell.angle_alpha   90.00
_cell.angle_beta   90.00
_cell.angle_gamma   90.00
#
_symmetry.space_group_name_H-M   'P 1'
#
loop_
_entity.id
_entity.type
_entity.pdbx_description
1 polymer ?
#
loop_
_entity_poly.entity_id
_entity_poly.type
_entity_poly.pdbx_seq_one_letter_code
_entity_poly.pdbx_strand_id
1 'polypeptide(L)'
;MVLGRRRRGASGHGPQGTAPAAPGERADQAGPAVREADDGQAASPGLSRRAVLGMAGGGIAAAGLAAGMAGGVAVGRSTAAVAPGAATYPFTGRHQAGIVTPAQDRMYLAAFDLTTTSRADLTTLLQAWTTMAARLTQGLGAGETGFASGPYDAPPQDTGEAADLPPAGLTLTIGLGRSLFVGPAGAPVDRFGLADRLPDALVDLPHFPGDALDPARSDGDLVVQACADDPQVAVHAIRNLSRAAFGIAQIRWTQLGYGRTSTTSTAQSTPRNLFGFKDGTANLKAEETDALEE
;
A
#
# COMPACT_ATOMS: atom_id res chain seq x y z
N MET A 1 -20.90 55.94 -21.94
CA MET A 1 -21.40 56.60 -23.16
C MET A 1 -20.72 55.94 -24.35
N VAL A 2 -21.48 55.14 -25.14
CA VAL A 2 -21.30 54.82 -26.59
C VAL A 2 -19.96 54.19 -27.02
N LEU A 3 -19.80 53.07 -27.76
CA LEU A 3 -20.57 52.06 -28.50
C LEU A 3 -19.53 50.92 -28.78
N GLY A 4 -19.73 49.61 -28.66
CA GLY A 4 -20.61 48.78 -29.46
C GLY A 4 -20.01 48.40 -30.84
N ARG A 5 -19.51 47.16 -31.01
CA ARG A 5 -19.72 46.36 -32.25
C ARG A 5 -19.39 44.87 -32.08
N ARG A 6 -20.46 44.06 -32.13
CA ARG A 6 -20.47 42.61 -32.35
C ARG A 6 -20.21 42.30 -33.83
N ARG A 7 -19.64 41.13 -34.13
CA ARG A 7 -19.97 40.36 -35.34
C ARG A 7 -20.21 38.89 -34.98
N ARG A 8 -21.36 38.38 -35.42
CA ARG A 8 -21.80 36.98 -35.47
C ARG A 8 -21.82 36.54 -36.94
N GLY A 9 -21.74 35.22 -37.17
CA GLY A 9 -22.15 34.53 -38.40
C GLY A 9 -20.98 33.79 -39.07
N ALA A 10 -21.09 32.57 -39.56
CA ALA A 10 -22.22 31.64 -39.65
C ALA A 10 -21.71 30.21 -39.94
N SER A 11 -22.61 29.28 -39.70
CA SER A 11 -22.65 27.84 -39.96
C SER A 11 -22.31 27.38 -41.39
N GLY A 12 -21.69 26.20 -41.51
CA GLY A 12 -21.56 25.41 -42.73
C GLY A 12 -21.88 23.93 -42.46
N HIS A 13 -22.79 23.39 -43.26
CA HIS A 13 -23.43 22.07 -43.23
C HIS A 13 -22.55 21.01 -43.92
N GLY A 14 -22.62 19.73 -43.49
CA GLY A 14 -21.89 18.60 -44.10
C GLY A 14 -22.45 18.12 -45.45
N PRO A 15 -21.85 17.05 -46.01
CA PRO A 15 -22.66 15.88 -46.36
C PRO A 15 -22.01 14.53 -45.99
N GLN A 16 -22.87 13.51 -46.04
CA GLN A 16 -22.75 12.12 -45.63
C GLN A 16 -22.10 11.20 -46.70
N GLY A 17 -21.76 9.96 -46.26
CA GLY A 17 -21.61 8.76 -47.08
C GLY A 17 -20.16 8.33 -47.30
N THR A 18 -19.72 7.08 -47.21
CA THR A 18 -20.39 5.76 -47.11
C THR A 18 -19.30 4.73 -46.75
N ALA A 19 -19.65 3.74 -45.92
CA ALA A 19 -18.86 2.52 -45.73
C ALA A 19 -19.24 1.46 -46.76
N PRO A 20 -18.37 0.47 -47.06
CA PRO A 20 -18.82 -0.82 -47.57
C PRO A 20 -18.50 -1.99 -46.62
N ALA A 21 -19.41 -2.96 -46.73
CA ALA A 21 -19.62 -4.15 -45.92
C ALA A 21 -18.57 -5.26 -46.06
N ALA A 22 -18.55 -6.11 -45.04
CA ALA A 22 -17.99 -7.46 -45.07
C ALA A 22 -18.89 -8.43 -45.88
N PRO A 23 -18.34 -9.55 -46.38
CA PRO A 23 -19.16 -10.67 -46.83
C PRO A 23 -18.98 -11.94 -45.97
N GLY A 24 -20.11 -12.50 -45.54
CA GLY A 24 -20.53 -13.84 -45.96
C GLY A 24 -20.17 -15.04 -45.08
N GLU A 25 -21.14 -15.49 -44.29
CA GLU A 25 -21.28 -16.87 -43.83
C GLU A 25 -21.61 -17.83 -44.99
N ARG A 26 -21.10 -19.08 -44.94
CA ARG A 26 -21.86 -20.32 -45.23
C ARG A 26 -21.09 -21.61 -44.89
N ALA A 27 -21.68 -22.35 -43.96
CA ALA A 27 -22.08 -23.76 -43.98
C ALA A 27 -21.07 -24.92 -44.19
N ASP A 28 -21.13 -25.82 -43.21
CA ASP A 28 -21.15 -27.30 -43.27
C ASP A 28 -20.07 -28.06 -44.05
N GLN A 29 -19.34 -28.93 -43.33
CA GLN A 29 -19.49 -30.39 -43.48
C GLN A 29 -18.68 -31.23 -42.48
N ALA A 30 -19.20 -32.44 -42.27
CA ALA A 30 -18.88 -33.45 -41.27
C ALA A 30 -17.50 -34.10 -41.38
N GLY A 31 -17.08 -34.76 -40.28
CA GLY A 31 -15.80 -35.45 -40.12
C GLY A 31 -15.67 -36.79 -40.86
N PRO A 32 -14.66 -37.59 -40.48
CA PRO A 32 -15.01 -38.83 -39.77
C PRO A 32 -14.10 -39.14 -38.57
N ALA A 33 -14.70 -39.80 -37.57
CA ALA A 33 -14.02 -40.61 -36.57
C ALA A 33 -13.44 -41.87 -37.23
N VAL A 34 -12.35 -42.44 -36.70
CA VAL A 34 -12.31 -43.83 -36.16
C VAL A 34 -11.03 -44.10 -35.32
N ARG A 35 -11.24 -44.81 -34.20
CA ARG A 35 -10.43 -45.87 -33.54
C ARG A 35 -9.78 -45.58 -32.19
N GLU A 36 -10.49 -46.02 -31.16
CA GLU A 36 -9.95 -46.58 -29.91
C GLU A 36 -8.94 -47.70 -30.20
N ALA A 37 -7.86 -47.70 -29.43
CA ALA A 37 -7.12 -48.89 -29.05
C ALA A 37 -6.98 -48.86 -27.52
N ASP A 38 -7.68 -49.80 -26.90
CA ASP A 38 -7.52 -50.26 -25.52
C ASP A 38 -6.22 -51.06 -25.42
N ASP A 39 -5.45 -50.86 -24.36
CA ASP A 39 -4.67 -51.90 -23.69
C ASP A 39 -4.08 -51.33 -22.39
N GLY A 40 -4.54 -51.90 -21.28
CA GLY A 40 -4.26 -51.42 -19.94
C GLY A 40 -2.93 -51.86 -19.35
N GLN A 41 -2.52 -51.18 -18.27
CA GLN A 41 -1.80 -51.81 -17.17
C GLN A 41 -1.85 -50.96 -15.87
N ALA A 42 -2.20 -51.64 -14.77
CA ALA A 42 -1.82 -51.41 -13.37
C ALA A 42 -2.31 -50.14 -12.63
N ALA A 43 -3.49 -50.24 -12.01
CA ALA A 43 -3.91 -49.35 -10.93
C ALA A 43 -3.32 -49.82 -9.57
N SER A 44 -2.61 -48.93 -8.88
CA SER A 44 -2.20 -49.09 -7.48
C SER A 44 -3.40 -48.89 -6.53
N PRO A 45 -3.51 -49.59 -5.38
CA PRO A 45 -4.66 -49.48 -4.51
C PRO A 45 -4.65 -48.16 -3.73
N GLY A 46 -5.36 -47.15 -4.26
CA GLY A 46 -5.67 -45.91 -3.54
C GLY A 46 -6.77 -46.13 -2.52
N LEU A 47 -6.58 -45.62 -1.30
CA LEU A 47 -7.60 -45.60 -0.26
C LEU A 47 -8.87 -44.89 -0.77
N SER A 48 -9.98 -45.63 -0.81
CA SER A 48 -11.27 -45.09 -1.27
C SER A 48 -11.76 -43.97 -0.35
N ARG A 49 -12.16 -42.85 -0.95
CA ARG A 49 -12.81 -41.70 -0.27
C ARG A 49 -14.05 -42.09 0.54
N ARG A 50 -14.61 -43.28 0.31
CA ARG A 50 -15.75 -43.85 1.06
C ARG A 50 -15.35 -44.48 2.40
N ALA A 51 -14.08 -44.85 2.60
CA ALA A 51 -13.57 -45.35 3.88
C ALA A 51 -13.31 -44.23 4.90
N VAL A 52 -13.01 -43.01 4.42
CA VAL A 52 -12.76 -41.83 5.26
C VAL A 52 -14.06 -41.22 5.79
N LEU A 53 -15.17 -41.34 5.04
CA LEU A 53 -16.49 -40.87 5.48
C LEU A 53 -17.23 -41.86 6.40
N GLY A 54 -16.77 -43.11 6.50
CA GLY A 54 -17.31 -44.12 7.44
C GLY A 54 -16.87 -43.93 8.90
N MET A 55 -15.86 -43.11 9.17
CA MET A 55 -15.37 -42.85 10.54
C MET A 55 -16.04 -41.65 11.23
N ALA A 56 -16.94 -40.92 10.55
CA ALA A 56 -17.63 -39.76 11.13
C ALA A 56 -19.08 -40.06 11.58
N GLY A 57 -19.56 -41.30 11.44
CA GLY A 57 -20.95 -41.66 11.74
C GLY A 57 -21.06 -42.99 12.48
N GLY A 58 -20.65 -43.04 13.74
CA GLY A 58 -20.78 -44.23 14.57
C GLY A 58 -20.56 -43.91 16.04
N GLY A 59 -21.62 -43.54 16.75
CA GLY A 59 -21.61 -43.47 18.20
C GLY A 59 -21.36 -44.86 18.78
N ILE A 60 -20.26 -45.02 19.51
CA ILE A 60 -20.04 -46.18 20.38
C ILE A 60 -20.27 -45.72 21.81
N ALA A 61 -21.33 -46.25 22.39
CA ALA A 61 -21.64 -46.17 23.80
C ALA A 61 -20.66 -47.01 24.64
N ALA A 62 -20.21 -46.41 25.74
CA ALA A 62 -19.88 -46.99 27.05
C ALA A 62 -19.26 -48.41 27.14
N ALA A 63 -17.98 -48.49 27.52
CA ALA A 63 -17.46 -49.27 28.65
C ALA A 63 -15.93 -49.17 28.74
N GLY A 64 -15.39 -48.52 29.79
CA GLY A 64 -13.95 -48.47 30.04
C GLY A 64 -13.52 -47.40 31.05
N LEU A 65 -14.01 -47.46 32.28
CA LEU A 65 -13.46 -46.72 33.41
C LEU A 65 -12.34 -47.55 34.06
N ALA A 66 -11.08 -47.13 33.93
CA ALA A 66 -10.07 -47.11 35.01
C ALA A 66 -8.65 -46.83 34.46
N ALA A 67 -7.95 -45.91 35.14
CA ALA A 67 -6.51 -45.61 35.05
C ALA A 67 -6.01 -44.79 33.84
N GLY A 68 -6.06 -43.46 33.98
CA GLY A 68 -5.35 -42.54 33.07
C GLY A 68 -5.45 -41.06 33.40
N MET A 69 -5.71 -40.68 34.66
CA MET A 69 -5.82 -39.27 35.08
C MET A 69 -4.45 -38.73 35.53
N ALA A 70 -3.53 -38.48 34.59
CA ALA A 70 -2.31 -37.69 34.83
C ALA A 70 -1.58 -37.16 33.56
N GLY A 71 -2.22 -37.15 32.39
CA GLY A 71 -1.52 -36.81 31.13
C GLY A 71 -2.39 -36.04 30.14
N GLY A 72 -2.84 -34.85 30.53
CA GLY A 72 -3.63 -33.95 29.68
C GLY A 72 -3.04 -32.55 29.60
N VAL A 73 -1.72 -32.45 29.44
CA VAL A 73 -1.04 -31.17 29.22
C VAL A 73 -1.22 -30.75 27.76
N ALA A 74 -1.97 -29.68 27.58
CA ALA A 74 -1.67 -28.59 26.64
C ALA A 74 -1.10 -28.95 25.25
N VAL A 75 -1.89 -29.61 24.40
CA VAL A 75 -1.65 -29.62 22.94
C VAL A 75 -2.93 -29.21 22.25
N GLY A 76 -3.14 -27.90 22.16
CA GLY A 76 -4.34 -27.33 21.54
C GLY A 76 -4.34 -25.81 21.41
N ARG A 77 -3.19 -25.14 21.58
CA ARG A 77 -3.03 -23.82 20.96
C ARG A 77 -2.65 -24.06 19.52
N SER A 78 -3.67 -24.31 18.72
CA SER A 78 -3.62 -24.08 17.29
C SER A 78 -2.97 -22.72 17.09
N THR A 79 -1.80 -22.69 16.44
CA THR A 79 -1.30 -21.48 15.79
C THR A 79 -2.37 -21.14 14.75
N ALA A 80 -3.39 -20.38 15.16
CA ALA A 80 -4.28 -19.75 14.22
C ALA A 80 -3.36 -18.99 13.28
N ALA A 81 -3.30 -19.43 12.01
CA ALA A 81 -2.62 -18.67 10.98
C ALA A 81 -3.21 -17.27 11.08
N VAL A 82 -2.37 -16.29 11.45
CA VAL A 82 -2.76 -14.88 11.41
C VAL A 82 -3.31 -14.66 10.02
N ALA A 83 -4.58 -14.27 9.93
CA ALA A 83 -5.21 -14.05 8.63
C ALA A 83 -4.31 -13.12 7.81
N PRO A 84 -4.07 -13.41 6.52
CA PRO A 84 -3.32 -12.50 5.65
C PRO A 84 -3.85 -11.07 5.83
N GLY A 85 -2.97 -10.13 6.16
CA GLY A 85 -3.34 -8.73 6.39
C GLY A 85 -3.70 -8.33 7.83
N ALA A 86 -3.73 -9.23 8.82
CA ALA A 86 -4.01 -8.85 10.22
C ALA A 86 -2.79 -8.28 10.99
N ALA A 87 -1.62 -8.21 10.35
CA ALA A 87 -0.42 -7.65 10.98
C ALA A 87 -0.63 -6.18 11.35
N THR A 88 -0.11 -5.79 12.51
CA THR A 88 0.01 -4.40 12.96
C THR A 88 1.43 -4.17 13.44
N TYR A 89 1.91 -2.94 13.29
CA TYR A 89 3.19 -2.51 13.83
C TYR A 89 2.96 -1.37 14.82
N PRO A 90 3.73 -1.29 15.93
CA PRO A 90 3.66 -0.14 16.83
C PRO A 90 3.98 1.15 16.06
N PHE A 91 3.10 2.14 16.16
CA PHE A 91 3.34 3.46 15.59
C PHE A 91 4.35 4.26 16.43
N THR A 92 4.24 4.16 17.75
CA THR A 92 5.13 4.85 18.69
C THR A 92 6.34 3.98 19.01
N GLY A 93 7.50 4.64 19.13
CA GLY A 93 8.77 4.00 19.42
C GLY A 93 9.91 5.02 19.35
N ARG A 94 11.13 4.55 19.62
CA ARG A 94 12.34 5.37 19.47
C ARG A 94 12.60 5.75 18.01
N HIS A 95 12.29 4.83 17.09
CA HIS A 95 12.41 5.00 15.64
C HIS A 95 11.04 4.82 14.98
N GLN A 96 10.80 5.54 13.89
CA GLN A 96 9.59 5.34 13.09
C GLN A 96 9.56 3.94 12.49
N ALA A 97 8.38 3.32 12.46
CA ALA A 97 8.15 2.10 11.68
C ALA A 97 8.30 2.37 10.17
N GLY A 98 8.46 1.32 9.37
CA GLY A 98 8.67 1.40 7.92
C GLY A 98 10.13 1.58 7.49
N ILE A 99 11.08 1.50 8.44
CA ILE A 99 12.54 1.51 8.18
C ILE A 99 13.10 0.09 8.33
N VAL A 100 13.19 -0.40 9.57
CA VAL A 100 13.63 -1.77 9.88
C VAL A 100 12.47 -2.77 9.93
N THR A 101 11.23 -2.27 9.84
CA THR A 101 10.04 -3.12 9.76
C THR A 101 10.17 -4.09 8.57
N PRO A 102 9.74 -5.37 8.71
CA PRO A 102 9.71 -6.30 7.59
C PRO A 102 9.02 -5.69 6.37
N ALA A 103 9.71 -5.69 5.22
CA ALA A 103 9.27 -5.00 4.03
C ALA A 103 7.91 -5.54 3.55
N GLN A 104 6.91 -4.66 3.44
CA GLN A 104 5.55 -4.98 2.99
C GLN A 104 5.45 -5.04 1.46
N ASP A 105 4.42 -5.70 0.96
CA ASP A 105 4.29 -5.97 -0.48
C ASP A 105 3.88 -4.76 -1.33
N ARG A 106 3.32 -3.70 -0.73
CA ARG A 106 2.84 -2.50 -1.43
C ARG A 106 3.39 -1.24 -0.78
N MET A 107 3.66 -0.25 -1.62
CA MET A 107 4.08 1.08 -1.19
C MET A 107 3.28 2.15 -1.93
N TYR A 108 2.90 3.21 -1.22
CA TYR A 108 2.49 4.47 -1.80
C TYR A 108 3.30 5.61 -1.18
N LEU A 109 4.15 6.22 -2.00
CA LEU A 109 5.00 7.34 -1.61
C LEU A 109 4.37 8.64 -2.11
N ALA A 110 4.27 9.65 -1.26
CA ALA A 110 3.74 10.96 -1.62
C ALA A 110 4.63 12.07 -1.05
N ALA A 111 5.07 12.97 -1.91
CA ALA A 111 5.73 14.21 -1.51
C ALA A 111 4.75 15.37 -1.53
N PHE A 112 4.94 16.32 -0.61
CA PHE A 112 4.10 17.48 -0.43
C PHE A 112 4.93 18.77 -0.43
N ASP A 113 4.39 19.80 -1.07
CA ASP A 113 4.88 21.17 -0.95
C ASP A 113 4.00 21.94 0.03
N LEU A 114 4.62 22.67 0.97
CA LEU A 114 3.90 23.54 1.90
C LEU A 114 3.47 24.82 1.20
N THR A 115 2.17 25.09 1.23
CA THR A 115 1.56 26.32 0.71
C THR A 115 1.47 27.40 1.78
N THR A 116 1.50 27.02 3.05
CA THR A 116 1.54 27.96 4.18
C THR A 116 2.95 28.54 4.39
N THR A 117 3.02 29.70 5.05
CA THR A 117 4.24 30.29 5.61
C THR A 117 4.22 30.31 7.14
N SER A 118 3.17 29.78 7.76
CA SER A 118 2.99 29.74 9.21
C SER A 118 3.61 28.47 9.80
N ARG A 119 4.58 28.64 10.69
CA ARG A 119 5.13 27.52 11.49
C ARG A 119 4.07 26.88 12.39
N ALA A 120 3.07 27.65 12.84
CA ALA A 120 1.98 27.14 13.64
C ALA A 120 1.09 26.17 12.84
N ASP A 121 0.84 26.48 11.56
CA ASP A 121 0.08 25.61 10.66
C ASP A 121 0.83 24.31 10.40
N LEU A 122 2.14 24.39 10.15
CA LEU A 122 3.01 23.21 10.01
C LEU A 122 2.97 22.34 11.27
N THR A 123 3.07 22.95 12.45
CA THR A 123 3.00 22.23 13.73
C THR A 123 1.65 21.52 13.89
N THR A 124 0.56 22.21 13.56
CA THR A 124 -0.81 21.68 13.61
C THR A 124 -0.99 20.51 12.65
N LEU A 125 -0.47 20.63 11.42
CA LEU A 125 -0.51 19.57 10.42
C LEU A 125 0.22 18.31 10.89
N LEU A 126 1.45 18.46 11.39
CA LEU A 126 2.25 17.33 11.86
C LEU A 126 1.60 16.64 13.08
N GLN A 127 0.97 17.39 13.98
CA GLN A 127 0.20 16.84 15.11
C GLN A 127 -1.06 16.08 14.63
N ALA A 128 -1.78 16.64 13.67
CA ALA A 128 -2.95 15.99 13.07
C ALA A 128 -2.53 14.68 12.37
N TRP A 129 -1.50 14.73 11.51
CA TRP A 129 -0.94 13.55 10.85
C TRP A 129 -0.45 12.49 11.84
N THR A 130 0.16 12.88 12.95
CA THR A 130 0.59 11.96 14.01
C THR A 130 -0.60 11.21 14.61
N THR A 131 -1.67 11.93 14.96
CA THR A 131 -2.90 11.33 15.49
C THR A 131 -3.55 10.39 14.48
N MET A 132 -3.64 10.81 13.22
CA MET A 132 -4.21 10.01 12.14
C MET A 132 -3.38 8.74 11.89
N ALA A 133 -2.06 8.86 11.78
CA ALA A 133 -1.17 7.75 11.53
C ALA A 133 -1.19 6.71 12.67
N ALA A 134 -1.24 7.17 13.93
CA ALA A 134 -1.40 6.30 15.08
C ALA A 134 -2.69 5.46 15.02
N ARG A 135 -3.77 6.00 14.45
CA ARG A 135 -5.04 5.28 14.28
C ARG A 135 -5.01 4.34 13.07
N LEU A 136 -4.60 4.87 11.92
CA LEU A 136 -4.59 4.14 10.64
C LEU A 136 -3.72 2.89 10.71
N THR A 137 -2.54 2.98 11.31
CA THR A 137 -1.62 1.83 11.48
C THR A 137 -2.19 0.70 12.35
N GLN A 138 -3.24 0.98 13.13
CA GLN A 138 -3.97 0.01 13.94
C GLN A 138 -5.28 -0.45 13.27
N GLY A 139 -5.50 -0.10 12.00
CA GLY A 139 -6.72 -0.41 11.25
C GLY A 139 -7.96 0.37 11.72
N LEU A 140 -7.76 1.48 12.43
CA LEU A 140 -8.84 2.38 12.84
C LEU A 140 -9.04 3.48 11.80
N GLY A 141 -10.22 4.11 11.80
CA GLY A 141 -10.49 5.26 10.95
C GLY A 141 -9.58 6.45 11.26
N ALA A 142 -9.34 7.30 10.26
CA ALA A 142 -8.43 8.45 10.32
C ALA A 142 -8.79 9.47 11.40
N GLY A 143 -10.08 9.64 11.71
CA GLY A 143 -10.58 10.46 12.82
C GLY A 143 -11.30 9.64 13.88
N GLU A 144 -11.71 10.30 14.97
CA GLU A 144 -12.46 9.69 16.07
C GLU A 144 -13.79 9.10 15.60
N THR A 145 -14.49 9.84 14.74
CA THR A 145 -15.70 9.37 14.07
C THR A 145 -15.30 8.75 12.73
N GLY A 146 -15.66 7.49 12.48
CA GLY A 146 -15.39 6.80 11.22
C GLY A 146 -16.19 7.37 10.04
N PHE A 147 -16.15 6.68 8.89
CA PHE A 147 -16.78 7.14 7.64
C PHE A 147 -18.32 7.22 7.68
N ALA A 148 -18.96 6.42 8.55
CA ALA A 148 -20.43 6.31 8.66
C ALA A 148 -20.99 6.93 9.96
N SER A 149 -20.18 7.65 10.72
CA SER A 149 -20.55 8.22 12.02
C SER A 149 -20.12 9.68 12.13
N GLY A 150 -20.81 10.47 12.94
CA GLY A 150 -20.51 11.89 13.16
C GLY A 150 -21.73 12.79 12.94
N PRO A 151 -21.56 14.11 13.05
CA PRO A 151 -22.62 15.07 12.76
C PRO A 151 -23.11 14.95 11.32
N TYR A 152 -24.44 14.98 11.12
CA TYR A 152 -25.07 14.82 9.80
C TYR A 152 -24.68 15.93 8.81
N ASP A 153 -24.39 17.12 9.31
CA ASP A 153 -24.06 18.34 8.56
C ASP A 153 -22.55 18.57 8.38
N ALA A 154 -21.71 17.62 8.82
CA ALA A 154 -20.26 17.69 8.67
C ALA A 154 -19.74 16.59 7.72
N PRO A 155 -18.68 16.87 6.93
CA PRO A 155 -17.97 15.81 6.21
C PRO A 155 -17.44 14.74 7.19
N PRO A 156 -17.46 13.45 6.82
CA PRO A 156 -16.95 12.38 7.68
C PRO A 156 -15.44 12.54 7.92
N GLN A 157 -14.94 12.12 9.09
CA GLN A 157 -13.51 12.26 9.41
C GLN A 157 -12.63 11.16 8.80
N ASP A 158 -13.24 10.18 8.10
CA ASP A 158 -12.57 9.17 7.27
C ASP A 158 -13.28 9.07 5.92
N THR A 159 -12.56 8.75 4.85
CA THR A 159 -13.10 8.65 3.48
C THR A 159 -13.76 7.29 3.17
N GLY A 160 -13.55 6.27 4.00
CA GLY A 160 -14.31 5.02 4.03
C GLY A 160 -13.85 3.93 3.06
N GLU A 161 -12.93 4.19 2.14
CA GLU A 161 -12.52 3.20 1.16
C GLU A 161 -11.76 2.01 1.75
N ALA A 162 -11.15 2.13 2.94
CA ALA A 162 -10.55 0.99 3.64
C ALA A 162 -11.48 0.39 4.71
N ALA A 163 -12.77 0.75 4.72
CA ALA A 163 -13.74 0.11 5.60
C ALA A 163 -13.73 -1.41 5.36
N ASP A 164 -13.79 -2.17 6.45
CA ASP A 164 -13.79 -3.63 6.47
C ASP A 164 -12.50 -4.31 5.98
N LEU A 165 -11.46 -3.55 5.63
CA LEU A 165 -10.12 -4.08 5.38
C LEU A 165 -9.35 -4.25 6.70
N PRO A 166 -8.47 -5.26 6.81
CA PRO A 166 -7.62 -5.39 7.99
C PRO A 166 -6.49 -4.34 7.96
N PRO A 167 -5.75 -4.13 9.07
CA PRO A 167 -4.68 -3.13 9.14
C PRO A 167 -3.55 -3.30 8.10
N ALA A 168 -3.41 -4.51 7.55
CA ALA A 168 -2.51 -4.87 6.46
C ALA A 168 -1.03 -4.52 6.71
N GLY A 169 -0.58 -4.57 7.96
CA GLY A 169 0.80 -4.22 8.32
C GLY A 169 1.15 -2.78 7.97
N LEU A 170 0.17 -1.87 7.95
CA LEU A 170 0.39 -0.48 7.57
C LEU A 170 1.45 0.18 8.45
N THR A 171 2.46 0.77 7.81
CA THR A 171 3.38 1.73 8.42
C THR A 171 3.31 3.05 7.67
N LEU A 172 3.38 4.15 8.41
CA LEU A 172 3.47 5.51 7.88
C LEU A 172 4.75 6.15 8.40
N THR A 173 5.66 6.46 7.48
CA THR A 173 6.94 7.10 7.79
C THR A 173 6.95 8.50 7.19
N ILE A 174 7.22 9.51 8.02
CA ILE A 174 7.31 10.92 7.59
C ILE A 174 8.77 11.33 7.50
N GLY A 175 9.16 11.91 6.36
CA GLY A 175 10.43 12.55 6.13
C GLY A 175 10.28 14.05 5.87
N LEU A 176 11.33 14.81 6.19
CA LEU A 176 11.40 16.25 5.99
C LEU A 176 12.42 16.56 4.89
N GLY A 177 11.99 17.25 3.84
CA GLY A 177 12.88 17.64 2.75
C GLY A 177 13.69 18.87 3.09
N ARG A 178 14.81 19.06 2.37
CA ARG A 178 15.72 20.20 2.58
C ARG A 178 15.00 21.55 2.45
N SER A 179 14.05 21.64 1.52
CA SER A 179 13.27 22.86 1.23
C SER A 179 12.38 23.32 2.39
N LEU A 180 12.12 22.45 3.38
CA LEU A 180 11.46 22.82 4.63
C LEU A 180 12.32 23.77 5.48
N PHE A 181 13.63 23.55 5.49
CA PHE A 181 14.57 24.27 6.35
C PHE A 181 15.15 25.50 5.66
N VAL A 182 15.46 25.38 4.37
CA VAL A 182 16.13 26.42 3.60
C VAL A 182 15.57 26.47 2.18
N GLY A 183 15.47 27.66 1.60
CA GLY A 183 15.11 27.83 0.20
C GLY A 183 16.13 27.20 -0.76
N PRO A 184 15.78 27.07 -2.06
CA PRO A 184 16.72 26.62 -3.08
C PRO A 184 17.97 27.50 -3.12
N ALA A 185 19.09 26.92 -3.56
CA ALA A 185 20.38 27.61 -3.62
C ALA A 185 20.25 28.98 -4.34
N GLY A 186 20.51 30.07 -3.61
CA GLY A 186 20.37 31.45 -4.10
C GLY A 186 19.15 32.21 -3.58
N ALA A 187 18.23 31.56 -2.85
CA ALA A 187 17.08 32.21 -2.20
C ALA A 187 17.11 31.92 -0.68
N PRO A 188 17.56 32.88 0.17
CA PRO A 188 17.62 32.69 1.62
C PRO A 188 16.23 32.83 2.25
N VAL A 189 15.34 31.90 1.92
CA VAL A 189 13.98 31.87 2.48
C VAL A 189 13.91 30.79 3.54
N ASP A 190 14.21 31.17 4.78
CA ASP A 190 13.86 30.38 5.95
C ASP A 190 12.38 30.65 6.30
N ARG A 191 11.47 29.94 5.63
CA ARG A 191 10.01 30.14 5.77
C ARG A 191 9.51 29.96 7.19
N PHE A 192 10.18 29.12 7.98
CA PHE A 192 9.67 28.65 9.28
C PHE A 192 10.62 28.93 10.46
N GLY A 193 11.74 29.61 10.24
CA GLY A 193 12.75 29.81 11.28
C GLY A 193 13.39 28.49 11.71
N LEU A 194 13.79 27.65 10.75
CA LEU A 194 14.33 26.31 10.94
C LEU A 194 15.70 26.11 10.28
N ALA A 195 16.30 27.13 9.67
CA ALA A 195 17.57 26.97 8.96
C ALA A 195 18.70 26.45 9.87
N ASP A 196 18.70 26.81 11.15
CA ASP A 196 19.64 26.35 12.18
C ASP A 196 19.41 24.89 12.63
N ARG A 197 18.33 24.26 12.17
CA ARG A 197 17.96 22.86 12.45
C ARG A 197 18.18 21.93 11.26
N LEU A 198 18.66 22.45 10.13
CA LEU A 198 18.99 21.65 8.96
C LEU A 198 20.08 20.62 9.32
N PRO A 199 19.84 19.31 9.17
CA PRO A 199 20.87 18.32 9.43
C PRO A 199 22.03 18.43 8.43
N ASP A 200 23.26 18.32 8.90
CA ASP A 200 24.46 18.39 8.06
C ASP A 200 24.47 17.33 6.93
N ALA A 201 23.87 16.16 7.20
CA ALA A 201 23.75 15.07 6.23
C ALA A 201 22.68 15.32 5.15
N LEU A 202 21.75 16.26 5.34
CA LEU A 202 20.68 16.57 4.37
C LEU A 202 21.20 17.54 3.30
N VAL A 203 22.25 17.13 2.60
CA VAL A 203 22.90 17.91 1.53
C VAL A 203 22.08 17.92 0.25
N ASP A 204 22.29 18.93 -0.59
CA ASP A 204 21.84 18.89 -1.97
C ASP A 204 22.68 17.84 -2.73
N LEU A 205 22.02 16.90 -3.40
CA LEU A 205 22.73 15.82 -4.07
C LEU A 205 23.43 16.37 -5.33
N PRO A 206 24.70 16.01 -5.57
CA PRO A 206 25.37 16.40 -6.80
C PRO A 206 24.70 15.71 -8.00
N HIS A 207 24.83 16.33 -9.18
CA HIS A 207 24.45 15.66 -10.42
C HIS A 207 25.28 14.39 -10.64
N PHE A 208 24.61 13.29 -11.00
CA PHE A 208 25.25 12.04 -11.39
C PHE A 208 25.13 11.81 -12.91
N PRO A 209 26.19 11.28 -13.57
CA PRO A 209 26.12 10.92 -14.98
C PRO A 209 24.96 9.95 -15.25
N GLY A 210 24.08 10.31 -16.18
CA GLY A 210 22.89 9.52 -16.53
C GLY A 210 21.60 9.97 -15.86
N ASP A 211 21.66 10.95 -14.94
CA ASP A 211 20.47 11.57 -14.38
C ASP A 211 19.59 12.16 -15.49
N ALA A 212 18.34 11.72 -15.52
CA ALA A 212 17.26 12.28 -16.31
C ALA A 212 16.09 12.64 -15.38
N LEU A 213 16.41 13.42 -14.35
CA LEU A 213 15.47 13.77 -13.28
C LEU A 213 14.39 14.71 -13.82
N ASP A 214 13.14 14.37 -13.56
CA ASP A 214 12.00 15.26 -13.77
C ASP A 214 11.83 16.13 -12.51
N PRO A 215 12.04 17.45 -12.57
CA PRO A 215 11.90 18.32 -11.41
C PRO A 215 10.50 18.28 -10.80
N ALA A 216 9.46 18.02 -11.59
CA ALA A 216 8.08 17.91 -11.09
C ALA A 216 7.85 16.64 -10.26
N ARG A 217 8.74 15.64 -10.38
CA ARG A 217 8.68 14.34 -9.67
C ARG A 217 9.87 14.12 -8.74
N SER A 218 10.55 15.21 -8.38
CA SER A 218 11.71 15.22 -7.47
C SER A 218 11.40 16.10 -6.26
N ASP A 219 12.14 15.91 -5.17
CA ASP A 219 12.09 16.74 -3.97
C ASP A 219 10.71 16.83 -3.29
N GLY A 220 10.49 17.88 -2.49
CA GLY A 220 9.28 18.13 -1.71
C GLY A 220 9.63 18.56 -0.29
N ASP A 221 8.77 19.36 0.35
CA ASP A 221 8.96 19.83 1.73
C ASP A 221 8.76 18.70 2.75
N LEU A 222 7.79 17.83 2.50
CA LEU A 222 7.47 16.67 3.32
C LEU A 222 7.32 15.44 2.41
N VAL A 223 7.67 14.27 2.92
CA VAL A 223 7.40 13.00 2.24
C VAL A 223 6.74 12.03 3.21
N VAL A 224 5.75 11.29 2.72
CA VAL A 224 5.09 10.22 3.47
C VAL A 224 5.23 8.92 2.70
N GLN A 225 5.85 7.93 3.33
CA GLN A 225 5.92 6.55 2.86
C GLN A 225 4.82 5.74 3.56
N ALA A 226 3.82 5.29 2.81
CA ALA A 226 2.80 4.35 3.27
C ALA A 226 3.10 2.95 2.72
N CYS A 227 3.49 2.02 3.59
CA CYS A 227 3.74 0.63 3.21
C CYS A 227 2.72 -0.29 3.88
N ALA A 228 2.12 -1.20 3.12
CA ALA A 228 1.12 -2.17 3.59
C ALA A 228 1.11 -3.40 2.68
N ASP A 229 0.54 -4.50 3.14
CA ASP A 229 0.35 -5.71 2.33
C ASP A 229 -0.91 -5.61 1.43
N ASP A 230 -1.77 -4.62 1.70
CA ASP A 230 -2.94 -4.26 0.89
C ASP A 230 -2.74 -2.86 0.26
N PRO A 231 -2.81 -2.73 -1.07
CA PRO A 231 -2.58 -1.45 -1.74
C PRO A 231 -3.68 -0.41 -1.46
N GLN A 232 -4.91 -0.85 -1.21
CA GLN A 232 -6.05 0.01 -0.90
C GLN A 232 -5.88 0.65 0.48
N VAL A 233 -5.31 -0.07 1.44
CA VAL A 233 -4.95 0.46 2.77
C VAL A 233 -3.86 1.55 2.65
N ALA A 234 -2.82 1.33 1.84
CA ALA A 234 -1.78 2.34 1.62
C ALA A 234 -2.33 3.60 0.92
N VAL A 235 -3.20 3.43 -0.09
CA VAL A 235 -3.88 4.54 -0.78
C VAL A 235 -4.79 5.33 0.15
N HIS A 236 -5.58 4.64 0.97
CA HIS A 236 -6.48 5.23 1.97
C HIS A 236 -5.73 6.13 2.96
N ALA A 237 -4.58 5.66 3.44
CA ALA A 237 -3.77 6.41 4.38
C ALA A 237 -3.28 7.74 3.77
N ILE A 238 -2.66 7.69 2.59
CA ILE A 238 -2.19 8.91 1.90
C ILE A 238 -3.36 9.84 1.55
N ARG A 239 -4.51 9.30 1.13
CA ARG A 239 -5.70 10.09 0.82
C ARG A 239 -6.19 10.88 2.03
N ASN A 240 -6.30 10.23 3.19
CA ASN A 240 -6.75 10.90 4.40
C ASN A 240 -5.75 11.95 4.89
N LEU A 241 -4.45 11.64 4.89
CA LEU A 241 -3.40 12.61 5.26
C LEU A 241 -3.43 13.83 4.32
N SER A 242 -3.59 13.61 3.01
CA SER A 242 -3.70 14.68 2.02
C SER A 242 -4.93 15.56 2.25
N ARG A 243 -6.06 14.96 2.65
CA ARG A 243 -7.27 15.70 3.01
C ARG A 243 -7.07 16.58 4.24
N ALA A 244 -6.36 16.08 5.25
CA ALA A 244 -6.01 16.86 6.44
C ALA A 244 -5.01 17.99 6.16
N ALA A 245 -4.24 17.87 5.07
CA ALA A 245 -3.29 18.89 4.64
C ALA A 245 -3.92 20.07 3.87
N PHE A 246 -5.22 20.00 3.56
CA PHE A 246 -5.89 21.02 2.76
C PHE A 246 -5.69 22.43 3.32
N GLY A 247 -5.19 23.35 2.48
CA GLY A 247 -4.88 24.73 2.85
C GLY A 247 -3.49 24.94 3.47
N ILE A 248 -2.79 23.86 3.86
CA ILE A 248 -1.46 23.91 4.48
C ILE A 248 -0.38 23.34 3.55
N ALA A 249 -0.68 22.23 2.88
CA ALA A 249 0.22 21.57 1.93
C ALA A 249 -0.56 20.99 0.74
N GLN A 250 0.15 20.75 -0.37
CA GLN A 250 -0.38 20.13 -1.57
C GLN A 250 0.53 18.99 -2.01
N ILE A 251 -0.05 17.94 -2.61
CA ILE A 251 0.74 16.87 -3.23
C ILE A 251 1.57 17.46 -4.37
N ARG A 252 2.89 17.22 -4.31
CA ARG A 252 3.84 17.54 -5.36
C ARG A 252 3.89 16.42 -6.39
N TRP A 253 4.15 15.21 -5.92
CA TRP A 253 4.17 13.99 -6.74
C TRP A 253 3.83 12.78 -5.88
N THR A 254 3.41 11.70 -6.53
CA THR A 254 3.20 10.41 -5.88
C THR A 254 3.79 9.28 -6.72
N GLN A 255 4.12 8.18 -6.06
CA GLN A 255 4.64 6.97 -6.70
C GLN A 255 4.07 5.72 -6.01
N LEU A 256 3.42 4.87 -6.80
CA LEU A 256 2.98 3.55 -6.37
C LEU A 256 4.10 2.53 -6.61
N GLY A 257 4.38 1.70 -5.62
CA GLY A 257 5.27 0.55 -5.68
C GLY A 257 4.46 -0.75 -5.64
N TYR A 258 4.68 -1.64 -6.61
CA TYR A 258 4.04 -2.94 -6.67
C TYR A 258 5.08 -4.04 -6.41
N GLY A 259 4.98 -4.69 -5.26
CA GLY A 259 5.89 -5.75 -4.85
C GLY A 259 7.14 -5.22 -4.16
N ARG A 260 7.50 -5.85 -3.03
CA ARG A 260 8.77 -5.59 -2.35
C ARG A 260 9.95 -5.94 -3.26
N THR A 261 10.96 -5.09 -3.31
CA THR A 261 12.27 -5.35 -3.96
C THR A 261 13.41 -5.27 -2.95
N SER A 262 13.11 -5.44 -1.67
CA SER A 262 14.08 -5.45 -0.57
C SER A 262 13.66 -6.43 0.52
N THR A 263 14.60 -6.76 1.41
CA THR A 263 14.31 -7.49 2.65
C THR A 263 15.03 -6.83 3.82
N THR A 264 14.30 -6.63 4.90
CA THR A 264 14.76 -5.98 6.14
C THR A 264 14.71 -6.94 7.32
N SER A 265 14.26 -8.18 7.14
CA SER A 265 14.30 -9.23 8.16
C SER A 265 14.86 -10.53 7.58
N THR A 266 15.59 -11.28 8.41
CA THR A 266 16.07 -12.64 8.09
C THR A 266 14.94 -13.65 7.87
N ALA A 267 13.73 -13.38 8.38
CA ALA A 267 12.56 -14.23 8.19
C ALA A 267 11.94 -14.11 6.78
N GLN A 268 12.36 -13.10 5.99
CA GLN A 268 11.80 -12.85 4.66
C GLN A 268 12.67 -13.46 3.56
N SER A 269 12.04 -14.18 2.63
CA SER A 269 12.71 -14.55 1.38
C SER A 269 13.03 -13.30 0.55
N THR A 270 14.22 -13.25 -0.04
CA THR A 270 14.63 -12.14 -0.92
C THR A 270 13.74 -12.09 -2.17
N PRO A 271 13.02 -10.98 -2.42
CA PRO A 271 12.14 -10.85 -3.58
C PRO A 271 12.94 -10.62 -4.85
N ARG A 272 12.24 -10.50 -5.98
CA ARG A 272 12.84 -10.16 -7.27
C ARG A 272 12.42 -8.78 -7.75
N ASN A 273 13.34 -8.06 -8.37
CA ASN A 273 13.04 -6.83 -9.10
C ASN A 273 12.48 -7.14 -10.50
N LEU A 274 12.12 -6.08 -11.25
CA LEU A 274 11.51 -6.22 -12.58
C LEU A 274 12.44 -6.78 -13.65
N PHE A 275 13.77 -6.77 -13.40
CA PHE A 275 14.75 -7.45 -14.26
C PHE A 275 14.87 -8.94 -13.92
N GLY A 276 14.13 -9.43 -12.92
CA GLY A 276 14.11 -10.82 -12.50
C GLY A 276 15.24 -11.21 -11.55
N PHE A 277 16.07 -10.29 -11.08
CA PHE A 277 17.15 -10.58 -10.12
C PHE A 277 16.63 -10.56 -8.68
N LYS A 278 17.22 -11.39 -7.80
CA LYS A 278 16.96 -11.31 -6.35
C LYS A 278 17.54 -9.99 -5.82
N ASP A 279 16.73 -9.23 -5.10
CA ASP A 279 17.07 -7.88 -4.68
C ASP A 279 16.89 -7.68 -3.16
N GLY A 280 17.94 -7.19 -2.49
CA GLY A 280 18.02 -7.09 -1.02
C GLY A 280 18.75 -8.24 -0.28
N THR A 281 19.52 -9.08 -0.99
CA THR A 281 20.29 -10.19 -0.36
C THR A 281 21.32 -9.67 0.64
N ALA A 282 22.13 -8.67 0.25
CA ALA A 282 23.19 -8.08 1.06
C ALA A 282 22.73 -6.76 1.73
N ASN A 283 21.51 -6.77 2.29
CA ASN A 283 20.94 -5.61 2.99
C ASN A 283 21.06 -5.81 4.51
N LEU A 284 21.12 -4.71 5.26
CA LEU A 284 21.04 -4.74 6.72
C LEU A 284 19.68 -5.29 7.16
N LYS A 285 19.69 -6.20 8.13
CA LYS A 285 18.49 -6.80 8.71
C LYS A 285 18.23 -6.20 10.08
N ALA A 286 16.95 -6.14 10.47
CA ALA A 286 16.50 -5.67 11.77
C ALA A 286 17.15 -6.44 12.93
N GLU A 287 17.52 -7.69 12.70
CA GLU A 287 18.18 -8.54 13.68
C GLU A 287 19.70 -8.25 13.84
N GLU A 288 20.30 -7.43 12.97
CA GLU A 288 21.72 -7.04 13.00
C GLU A 288 21.92 -5.71 13.73
N THR A 289 21.65 -5.69 15.04
CA THR A 289 21.59 -4.47 15.87
C THR A 289 22.87 -3.63 15.83
N ASP A 290 24.04 -4.25 15.84
CA ASP A 290 25.33 -3.55 15.88
C ASP A 290 25.54 -2.69 14.61
N ALA A 291 25.09 -3.19 13.46
CA ALA A 291 25.21 -2.50 12.17
C ALA A 291 24.14 -1.42 11.94
N LEU A 292 23.09 -1.39 12.79
CA LEU A 292 22.04 -0.37 12.75
C LEU A 292 22.33 0.82 13.69
N GLU A 293 23.25 0.66 14.64
CA GLU A 293 23.61 1.68 15.63
C GLU A 293 24.82 2.55 15.23
N GLU A 294 25.55 2.18 14.16
CA GLU A 294 26.60 3.00 13.52
C GLU A 294 26.03 4.14 12.67
#